data_AF-A0A662SMS9-F1
#
_entry.id   AF-A0A662SMS9-F1
#
_cell.length_a   1.000
_cell.length_b   1.000
_cell.length_c   1.000
_cell.angle_alpha   90.00
_cell.angle_beta   90.00
_cell.angle_gamma   90.00
#
_symmetry.space_group_name_H-M   'P 1'
#
loop_
_entity.id
_entity.type
_entity.pdbx_description
1 polymer ?
#
loop_
_entity_poly.entity_id
_entity_poly.type
_entity_poly.pdbx_seq_one_letter_code
_entity_poly.pdbx_strand_id
1 'polypeptide(L)'
;RSFGVKLKLRVVKYSKGYAIRVTDDEILNAINDLARYEGIYACPEGAATYAGLKKFVNDGILSMDDRILLMNTGSGLKYLL
;
A
#
# COMPACT_ATOMS: atom_id res chain seq x y z
N ARG A 1 -7.14 1.58 24.18
CA ARG A 1 -6.96 1.27 22.73
C ARG A 1 -8.28 0.77 22.15
N SER A 2 -8.74 1.36 21.04
CA SER A 2 -10.00 0.97 20.38
C SER A 2 -10.00 -0.48 19.90
N PHE A 3 -11.19 -1.06 19.74
CA PHE A 3 -11.38 -2.44 19.26
C PHE A 3 -10.64 -2.72 17.95
N GLY A 4 -10.75 -1.81 16.97
CA GLY A 4 -10.08 -1.96 15.67
C GLY A 4 -8.55 -2.01 15.73
N VAL A 5 -7.92 -1.26 16.63
CA VAL A 5 -6.45 -1.33 16.81
C VAL A 5 -6.03 -2.70 17.34
N LYS A 6 -6.79 -3.28 18.27
CA LYS A 6 -6.50 -4.62 18.81
C LYS A 6 -6.58 -5.69 17.74
N LEU A 7 -7.59 -5.62 16.86
CA LEU A 7 -7.75 -6.57 15.76
C LEU A 7 -6.60 -6.49 14.75
N LYS A 8 -6.24 -5.28 14.29
CA LYS A 8 -5.14 -5.09 13.34
C LYS A 8 -3.81 -5.66 13.86
N LEU A 9 -3.46 -5.34 15.12
CA LEU A 9 -2.23 -5.86 15.73
C LEU A 9 -2.25 -7.39 15.91
N ARG A 10 -3.43 -7.99 16.17
CA ARG A 10 -3.55 -9.44 16.25
C ARG A 10 -3.28 -10.09 14.89
N VAL A 11 -3.87 -9.57 13.82
CA VAL A 11 -3.69 -10.10 12.46
C VAL A 11 -2.23 -10.04 12.04
N VAL A 12 -1.58 -8.88 12.18
CA VAL A 12 -0.15 -8.71 11.83
C VAL A 12 0.73 -9.71 12.58
N LYS A 13 0.50 -9.89 13.90
CA LYS A 13 1.26 -10.86 14.70
C LYS A 13 1.00 -12.30 14.27
N TYR A 14 -0.26 -12.67 14.05
CA TYR A 14 -0.65 -14.02 13.68
C TYR A 14 -0.10 -14.43 12.32
N SER A 15 -0.14 -13.53 11.34
CA SER A 15 0.40 -13.77 9.99
C SER A 15 1.92 -13.62 9.91
N LYS A 16 2.60 -13.26 11.01
CA LYS A 16 4.01 -12.84 11.01
C LYS A 16 4.29 -11.74 9.97
N GLY A 17 3.30 -10.87 9.76
CA GLY A 17 3.36 -9.80 8.77
C GLY A 17 4.09 -8.56 9.29
N TYR A 18 4.23 -7.61 8.39
CA TYR A 18 4.87 -6.32 8.65
C TYR A 18 3.84 -5.19 8.66
N ALA A 19 4.24 -4.05 9.22
CA ALA A 19 3.52 -2.80 9.09
C ALA A 19 4.52 -1.71 8.72
N ILE A 20 4.19 -0.90 7.73
CA ILE A 20 5.02 0.20 7.28
C ILE A 20 4.20 1.48 7.18
N ARG A 21 4.86 2.61 7.41
CA ARG A 21 4.26 3.94 7.22
C ARG A 21 4.72 4.52 5.89
N VAL A 22 3.77 5.12 5.18
CA VAL A 22 4.04 5.96 4.02
C VAL A 22 3.53 7.39 4.28
N THR A 23 4.13 8.36 3.63
CA THR A 23 3.70 9.77 3.65
C THR A 23 2.71 10.04 2.52
N ASP A 24 1.99 11.16 2.62
CA ASP A 24 1.06 11.58 1.58
C ASP A 24 1.78 11.81 0.24
N ASP A 25 2.98 12.40 0.24
CA ASP A 25 3.80 12.56 -0.97
C ASP A 25 4.16 11.22 -1.62
N GLU A 26 4.49 10.21 -0.81
CA GLU A 26 4.78 8.86 -1.31
C GLU A 26 3.55 8.22 -1.94
N ILE A 27 2.37 8.47 -1.36
CA ILE A 27 1.09 8.01 -1.91
C ILE A 27 0.80 8.72 -3.24
N LEU A 28 0.93 10.04 -3.31
CA LEU A 28 0.70 10.83 -4.53
C LEU A 28 1.65 10.39 -5.65
N ASN A 29 2.93 10.19 -5.33
CA ASN A 29 3.90 9.65 -6.28
C ASN A 29 3.51 8.23 -6.74
N ALA A 30 3.04 7.37 -5.84
CA ALA A 30 2.57 6.04 -6.20
C ALA A 30 1.30 6.06 -7.10
N ILE A 31 0.37 6.99 -6.89
CA ILE A 31 -0.79 7.19 -7.78
C ILE A 31 -0.29 7.55 -9.19
N ASN A 32 0.63 8.52 -9.27
CA ASN A 32 1.19 8.97 -10.55
C ASN A 32 1.96 7.84 -11.27
N ASP A 33 2.77 7.07 -10.54
CA ASP A 33 3.50 5.93 -11.09
C ASP A 33 2.53 4.88 -11.66
N LEU A 34 1.52 4.46 -10.89
CA LEU A 34 0.53 3.47 -11.32
C LEU A 34 -0.26 3.95 -12.54
N ALA A 35 -0.65 5.22 -12.58
CA ALA A 35 -1.35 5.79 -13.72
C ALA A 35 -0.46 5.85 -14.97
N ARG A 36 0.80 6.27 -14.80
CA ARG A 36 1.73 6.48 -15.91
C ARG A 36 2.26 5.19 -16.52
N TYR A 37 2.60 4.21 -15.69
CA TYR A 37 3.30 3.00 -16.15
C TYR A 37 2.36 1.81 -16.33
N GLU A 38 1.28 1.72 -15.54
CA GLU A 38 0.34 0.59 -15.58
C GLU A 38 -1.05 0.95 -16.11
N GLY A 39 -1.32 2.25 -16.34
CA GLY A 39 -2.65 2.71 -16.73
C GLY A 39 -3.71 2.57 -15.64
N ILE A 40 -3.30 2.44 -14.37
CA ILE A 40 -4.19 2.22 -13.23
C ILE A 40 -4.32 3.50 -12.41
N TYR A 41 -5.50 4.11 -12.44
CA TYR A 41 -5.82 5.24 -11.56
C TYR A 41 -6.41 4.75 -10.21
N ALA A 42 -5.51 4.31 -9.33
CA ALA A 42 -5.85 3.77 -8.01
C ALA A 42 -6.34 4.84 -7.02
N CYS A 43 -7.09 4.44 -5.99
CA CYS A 43 -7.36 5.33 -4.86
C CYS A 43 -6.10 5.53 -3.99
N PRO A 44 -6.03 6.57 -3.15
CA PRO A 44 -4.91 6.80 -2.24
C PRO A 44 -4.59 5.60 -1.34
N GLU A 45 -5.59 4.90 -0.81
CA GLU A 45 -5.41 3.73 0.05
C GLU A 45 -4.85 2.54 -0.73
N GLY A 46 -5.23 2.40 -2.01
CA GLY A 46 -4.66 1.41 -2.91
C GLY A 46 -3.22 1.73 -3.29
N ALA A 47 -2.95 2.99 -3.68
CA ALA A 47 -1.62 3.45 -4.01
C ALA A 47 -0.66 3.42 -2.81
N ALA A 48 -1.16 3.59 -1.58
CA ALA A 48 -0.38 3.40 -0.36
C ALA A 48 0.22 1.99 -0.24
N THR A 49 -0.46 0.97 -0.78
CA THR A 49 0.10 -0.39 -0.83
C THR A 49 1.31 -0.49 -1.76
N TYR A 50 1.28 0.21 -2.91
CA TYR A 50 2.40 0.28 -3.84
C TYR A 50 3.57 1.11 -3.28
N ALA A 51 3.27 2.25 -2.63
CA ALA A 51 4.28 3.02 -1.91
C ALA A 51 4.97 2.19 -0.82
N GLY A 52 4.19 1.40 -0.06
CA GLY A 52 4.71 0.47 0.94
C GLY A 52 5.57 -0.64 0.33
N LEU A 53 5.14 -1.20 -0.81
CA LEU A 53 5.91 -2.20 -1.55
C LEU A 53 7.29 -1.67 -1.96
N LYS A 54 7.36 -0.47 -2.54
CA LYS A 54 8.63 0.15 -2.96
C LYS A 54 9.62 0.23 -1.79
N LYS A 55 9.14 0.59 -0.59
CA LYS A 55 9.98 0.61 0.62
C LYS A 55 10.41 -0.78 1.07
N PHE A 56 9.50 -1.75 1.12
CA PHE A 56 9.85 -3.10 1.54
C PHE A 56 10.88 -3.75 0.62
N VAL A 57 10.79 -3.52 -0.70
CA VAL A 57 11.79 -3.97 -1.67
C VAL A 57 13.12 -3.25 -1.44
N ASN A 58 13.10 -1.93 -1.30
CA ASN A 58 14.31 -1.14 -1.04
C ASN A 58 15.03 -1.54 0.26
N ASP A 59 14.25 -1.91 1.29
CA ASP A 59 14.76 -2.34 2.59
C ASP A 59 15.17 -3.83 2.60
N GLY A 60 15.01 -4.54 1.47
CA GLY A 60 15.36 -5.96 1.32
C GLY A 60 14.44 -6.92 2.08
N ILE A 61 13.26 -6.46 2.52
CA ILE A 61 12.27 -7.28 3.25
C ILE A 61 11.48 -8.15 2.28
N LEU A 62 11.19 -7.66 1.07
CA LEU A 62 10.54 -8.40 -0.01
C LEU A 62 11.48 -8.50 -1.21
N SER A 63 11.40 -9.62 -1.93
CA SER A 63 12.16 -9.86 -3.15
C SER A 63 11.41 -9.36 -4.38
N MET A 64 12.15 -8.98 -5.43
CA MET A 64 11.59 -8.70 -6.75
C MET A 64 10.98 -9.95 -7.42
N ASP A 65 11.36 -11.14 -6.97
CA ASP A 65 10.82 -12.42 -7.45
C ASP A 65 9.55 -12.86 -6.71
N ASP A 66 9.15 -12.13 -5.66
CA ASP A 66 7.95 -12.46 -4.89
C ASP A 66 6.68 -12.20 -5.71
N ARG A 67 5.67 -13.07 -5.55
CA ARG A 67 4.33 -12.82 -6.08
C ARG A 67 3.51 -12.04 -5.07
N ILE A 68 3.22 -10.78 -5.41
CA ILE A 68 2.63 -9.81 -4.49
C ILE A 68 1.27 -9.35 -5.01
N LEU A 69 0.27 -9.35 -4.13
CA LEU A 69 -1.05 -8.77 -4.38
C LEU A 69 -1.18 -7.42 -3.69
N LEU A 70 -1.40 -6.37 -4.49
CA LEU A 70 -1.72 -5.03 -4.01
C LEU A 70 -3.23 -4.81 -4.06
N MET A 71 -3.86 -4.64 -2.90
CA MET A 71 -5.32 -4.55 -2.80
C MET A 71 -5.79 -3.09 -2.91
N ASN A 72 -6.22 -2.71 -4.11
CA ASN A 72 -6.87 -1.41 -4.35
C ASN A 72 -8.36 -1.49 -4.00
N THR A 73 -8.78 -0.77 -2.95
CA THR A 73 -10.13 -0.86 -2.39
C THR A 73 -11.13 0.13 -2.99
N GLY A 74 -10.68 1.05 -3.86
CA GLY A 74 -11.53 2.07 -4.47
C GLY A 74 -10.99 2.59 -5.81
N SER A 75 -11.82 3.36 -6.52
CA SER A 75 -11.41 4.03 -7.75
C SER A 75 -10.78 5.38 -7.44
N GLY A 76 -9.68 5.73 -8.12
CA GLY A 76 -9.07 7.06 -8.06
C GLY A 76 -10.01 8.17 -8.52
N LEU A 77 -11.02 7.86 -9.34
CA LEU A 77 -12.03 8.83 -9.80
C LEU A 77 -12.81 9.48 -8.66
N LYS A 78 -12.85 8.86 -7.47
CA LYS A 78 -13.50 9.43 -6.28
C LYS A 78 -12.77 10.64 -5.71
N TYR A 79 -11.54 10.91 -6.15
CA TYR A 79 -10.66 11.96 -5.63
C TYR A 79 -10.42 13.07 -6.66
N LEU A 80 -11.29 13.17 -7.68
CA LEU A 80 -11.27 14.21 -8.71
C LEU A 80 -12.00 15.51 -8.30
N LEU A 81 -12.47 15.60 -7.05
CA LEU A 81 -13.22 16.74 -6.52
C LEU A 81 -12.34 17.62 -5.63
#